data_AF-R9MNP4-F1
#
_entry.id   AF-R9MNP4-F1
#
_cell.length_a   1.000
_cell.length_b   1.000
_cell.length_c   1.000
_cell.angle_alpha   90.00
_cell.angle_beta   90.00
_cell.angle_gamma   90.00
#
_symmetry.space_group_name_H-M   'P 1'
#
loop_
_entity.id
_entity.type
_entity.pdbx_description
1 polymer ?
#
loop_
_entity_poly.entity_id
_entity_poly.type
_entity_poly.pdbx_seq_one_letter_code
_entity_poly.pdbx_strand_id
1 'polypeptide(L)'
;MHPWQPQARSNESKDHDGCYVAFLNYGSMNGLSDRIVDAEFVTNTQENPKDVSGDIVFDKKTGIVYIPKSYYFAADGTELGYDLQAQVLVAPELEKGVEVNVAVENHSAAKSVLKDGTAEFTAFNSMTFPLVAEEDAGKVNFEDIEVYLNDSALPADLEEGEGASYNGKTGEYTLNCLGATTYSVKFVIKGKTLSQ
;
A
#
# COMPACT_ATOMS: atom_id res chain seq x y z
N MET A 1 10.79 13.40 14.18
CA MET A 1 10.55 12.54 13.01
C MET A 1 11.88 11.90 12.66
N HIS A 2 12.09 10.63 13.01
CA HIS A 2 13.31 9.91 12.62
C HIS A 2 13.13 9.42 11.18
N PRO A 3 14.06 9.72 10.26
CA PRO A 3 14.00 9.14 8.92
C PRO A 3 14.16 7.61 9.04
N TRP A 4 13.20 6.89 8.50
CA TRP A 4 13.27 5.43 8.36
C TRP A 4 14.36 5.14 7.31
N GLN A 5 15.51 4.65 7.76
CA GLN A 5 16.53 4.10 6.87
C GLN A 5 16.20 2.62 6.65
N PRO A 6 16.05 2.14 5.41
CA PRO A 6 15.98 0.71 5.16
C PRO A 6 17.31 0.08 5.61
N GLN A 7 17.30 -0.66 6.70
CA GLN A 7 18.44 -1.50 7.08
C GLN A 7 18.50 -2.69 6.12
N ALA A 8 19.22 -2.53 5.01
CA ALA A 8 19.67 -3.68 4.22
C ALA A 8 20.68 -4.47 5.08
N ARG A 9 20.28 -5.61 5.63
CA ARG A 9 21.25 -6.59 6.15
C ARG A 9 21.86 -7.29 4.94
N SER A 10 23.03 -6.84 4.47
CA SER A 10 23.79 -7.54 3.44
C SER A 10 24.42 -8.79 4.06
N ASN A 11 23.83 -9.95 3.78
CA ASN A 11 24.51 -11.22 4.01
C ASN A 11 25.26 -11.59 2.73
N GLU A 12 26.45 -12.18 2.87
CA GLU A 12 27.14 -12.76 1.72
C GLU A 12 26.33 -13.94 1.17
N SER A 13 26.23 -14.03 -0.16
CA SER A 13 25.55 -15.15 -0.79
C SER A 13 26.38 -16.43 -0.68
N LYS A 14 25.73 -17.54 -0.35
CA LYS A 14 26.34 -18.88 -0.41
C LYS A 14 26.24 -19.52 -1.80
N ASP A 15 25.32 -19.02 -2.62
CA ASP A 15 24.98 -19.58 -3.93
C ASP A 15 25.62 -18.78 -5.09
N HIS A 16 26.04 -17.54 -4.82
CA HIS A 16 26.70 -16.64 -5.76
C HIS A 16 27.95 -16.00 -5.11
N ASP A 17 29.12 -16.55 -5.40
CA ASP A 17 30.38 -16.04 -4.83
C ASP A 17 30.62 -14.57 -5.20
N GLY A 18 31.22 -13.83 -4.28
CA GLY A 18 31.49 -12.40 -4.47
C GLY A 18 30.26 -11.49 -4.51
N CYS A 19 29.08 -11.95 -4.08
CA CYS A 19 27.84 -11.16 -4.07
C CYS A 19 27.29 -10.91 -2.66
N TYR A 20 26.63 -9.76 -2.48
CA TYR A 20 25.70 -9.50 -1.38
C TYR A 20 24.29 -9.89 -1.76
N VAL A 21 23.49 -10.20 -0.74
CA VAL A 21 22.06 -10.50 -0.86
C VAL A 21 21.23 -9.29 -0.46
N ALA A 22 20.26 -8.94 -1.31
CA ALA A 22 19.19 -8.01 -1.01
C ALA A 22 17.83 -8.68 -1.25
N PHE A 23 16.81 -8.22 -0.53
CA PHE A 23 15.42 -8.66 -0.71
C PHE A 23 14.64 -7.50 -1.31
N LEU A 24 14.00 -7.71 -2.46
CA LEU A 24 13.12 -6.69 -3.02
C LEU A 24 11.80 -6.72 -2.27
N ASN A 25 11.54 -5.64 -1.55
CA ASN A 25 10.20 -5.32 -1.09
C ASN A 25 9.46 -4.63 -2.26
N TYR A 26 8.91 -5.43 -3.17
CA TYR A 26 8.01 -4.92 -4.20
C TYR A 26 6.65 -4.64 -3.55
N GLY A 27 6.03 -3.51 -3.90
CA GLY A 27 4.94 -2.92 -3.13
C GLY A 27 3.85 -3.91 -2.70
N SER A 28 3.45 -3.83 -1.43
CA SER A 28 2.36 -4.62 -0.86
C SER A 28 1.03 -4.27 -1.55
N MET A 29 0.63 -5.04 -2.57
CA MET A 29 -0.66 -4.87 -3.23
C MET A 29 -1.74 -5.73 -2.54
N ASN A 30 -1.91 -5.57 -1.23
CA ASN A 30 -2.86 -6.33 -0.43
C ASN A 30 -2.86 -7.85 -0.75
N GLY A 31 -1.66 -8.45 -0.82
CA GLY A 31 -1.48 -9.87 -1.13
C GLY A 31 -1.57 -10.27 -2.62
N LEU A 32 -1.76 -9.32 -3.53
CA LEU A 32 -1.82 -9.57 -4.98
C LEU A 32 -0.45 -9.63 -5.67
N SER A 33 0.61 -9.17 -5.01
CA SER A 33 1.96 -9.16 -5.55
C SER A 33 2.65 -10.54 -5.47
N ASP A 34 1.90 -11.64 -5.53
CA ASP A 34 2.45 -13.00 -5.36
C ASP A 34 3.33 -13.48 -6.52
N ARG A 35 3.34 -12.74 -7.65
CA ARG A 35 4.16 -13.02 -8.83
C ARG A 35 4.87 -11.81 -9.39
N ILE A 36 6.20 -11.87 -9.37
CA ILE A 36 7.08 -10.96 -10.11
C ILE A 36 7.20 -11.45 -11.56
N VAL A 37 6.82 -10.61 -12.51
CA VAL A 37 6.97 -10.88 -13.95
C VAL A 37 8.37 -10.49 -14.41
N ASP A 38 8.77 -9.29 -14.03
CA ASP A 38 10.06 -8.75 -14.43
C ASP A 38 10.66 -7.79 -13.42
N ALA A 39 11.96 -7.55 -13.56
CA ALA A 39 12.61 -6.46 -12.86
C ALA A 39 13.79 -5.93 -13.67
N GLU A 40 13.96 -4.61 -13.63
CA GLU A 40 15.11 -3.91 -14.21
C GLU A 40 15.92 -3.25 -13.11
N PHE A 41 17.24 -3.24 -13.28
CA PHE A 41 18.19 -2.72 -12.32
C PHE A 41 19.05 -1.64 -12.96
N VAL A 42 19.11 -0.48 -12.31
CA VAL A 42 19.92 0.65 -12.76
C VAL A 42 20.78 1.17 -11.62
N THR A 43 21.93 1.73 -11.97
CA THR A 43 22.77 2.51 -11.06
C THR A 43 22.81 3.97 -11.50
N ASN A 44 23.36 4.85 -10.64
CA ASN A 44 23.56 6.29 -10.86
C ASN A 44 22.27 7.11 -10.63
N THR A 45 22.31 8.39 -11.00
CA THR A 45 21.19 9.31 -10.80
C THR A 45 20.01 9.00 -11.71
N GLN A 46 18.81 9.45 -11.32
CA GLN A 46 17.59 9.35 -12.14
C GLN A 46 17.74 10.02 -13.51
N GLU A 47 18.59 11.05 -13.62
CA GLU A 47 18.82 11.80 -14.86
C GLU A 47 19.85 11.14 -15.81
N ASN A 48 20.67 10.22 -15.30
CA ASN A 48 21.66 9.49 -16.10
C ASN A 48 21.76 8.02 -15.65
N PRO A 49 20.67 7.25 -15.78
CA PRO A 49 20.65 5.87 -15.32
C PRO A 49 21.56 5.02 -16.21
N LYS A 50 22.31 4.12 -15.58
CA LYS A 50 23.05 3.07 -16.28
C LYS A 50 22.40 1.74 -15.99
N ASP A 51 21.99 1.04 -17.05
CA ASP A 51 21.51 -0.34 -16.99
C ASP A 51 22.61 -1.27 -16.47
N VAL A 52 22.25 -2.07 -15.45
CA VAL A 52 23.11 -3.08 -14.83
C VAL A 52 22.40 -4.42 -14.71
N SER A 53 21.25 -4.62 -15.37
CA SER A 53 20.47 -5.86 -15.34
C SER A 53 21.28 -7.08 -15.79
N GLY A 54 22.33 -6.90 -16.62
CA GLY A 54 23.25 -7.97 -17.02
C GLY A 54 24.24 -8.43 -15.93
N ASP A 55 24.49 -7.59 -14.91
CA ASP A 55 25.44 -7.88 -13.84
C ASP A 55 24.76 -8.38 -12.56
N ILE A 56 23.46 -8.12 -12.42
CA ILE A 56 22.65 -8.50 -11.27
C ILE A 56 21.96 -9.83 -11.52
N VAL A 57 22.02 -10.74 -10.55
CA VAL A 57 21.20 -11.97 -10.58
C VAL A 57 19.97 -11.76 -9.73
N PHE A 58 18.79 -11.98 -10.31
CA PHE A 58 17.52 -11.85 -9.61
C PHE A 58 16.72 -13.15 -9.64
N ASP A 59 16.54 -13.75 -8.46
CA ASP A 59 15.61 -14.87 -8.28
C ASP A 59 14.19 -14.33 -8.08
N LYS A 60 13.45 -14.23 -9.20
CA LYS A 60 12.05 -13.81 -9.24
C LYS A 60 11.12 -14.67 -8.38
N LYS A 61 11.48 -15.92 -8.09
CA LYS A 61 10.66 -16.84 -7.30
C LYS A 61 10.74 -16.52 -5.82
N THR A 62 11.91 -16.14 -5.34
CA THR A 62 12.16 -15.86 -3.91
C THR A 62 12.22 -14.37 -3.60
N GLY A 63 12.28 -13.50 -4.61
CA GLY A 63 12.44 -12.06 -4.45
C GLY A 63 13.87 -11.65 -4.05
N ILE A 64 14.83 -12.56 -4.19
CA ILE A 64 16.23 -12.36 -3.78
C ILE A 64 17.04 -11.78 -4.94
N VAL A 65 17.74 -10.70 -4.67
CA VAL A 65 18.70 -10.05 -5.58
C VAL A 65 20.11 -10.31 -5.09
N TYR A 66 20.97 -10.78 -5.98
CA TYR A 66 22.39 -10.96 -5.74
C TYR A 66 23.17 -9.86 -6.46
N ILE A 67 23.83 -9.02 -5.66
CA ILE A 67 24.53 -7.82 -6.14
C ILE A 67 26.04 -8.06 -6.01
N PRO A 68 26.83 -7.96 -7.10
CA PRO A 68 28.27 -8.13 -7.02
C PRO A 68 28.91 -7.11 -6.07
N LYS A 69 29.88 -7.55 -5.26
CA LYS A 69 30.60 -6.69 -4.31
C LYS A 69 31.27 -5.48 -4.96
N SER A 70 31.60 -5.55 -6.25
CA SER A 70 32.16 -4.44 -7.03
C SER A 70 31.25 -3.21 -7.13
N TYR A 71 29.96 -3.37 -6.85
CA TYR A 71 29.00 -2.27 -6.75
C TYR A 71 29.03 -1.53 -5.40
N TYR A 72 29.65 -2.14 -4.38
CA TYR A 72 29.81 -1.53 -3.06
C TYR A 72 31.25 -1.14 -2.77
N PHE A 73 32.22 -1.90 -3.32
CA PHE A 73 33.63 -1.74 -3.04
C PHE A 73 34.46 -1.70 -4.33
N ALA A 74 35.44 -0.80 -4.36
CA ALA A 74 36.52 -0.84 -5.32
C ALA A 74 37.42 -2.07 -5.07
N ALA A 75 38.31 -2.37 -6.03
CA ALA A 75 39.22 -3.52 -5.94
C ALA A 75 40.18 -3.44 -4.73
N ASP A 76 40.45 -2.23 -4.22
CA ASP A 76 41.28 -2.00 -3.03
C ASP A 76 40.50 -2.03 -1.70
N GLY A 77 39.19 -2.31 -1.75
CA GLY A 77 38.31 -2.37 -0.59
C GLY A 77 37.70 -1.02 -0.19
N THR A 78 37.96 0.05 -0.93
CA THR A 78 37.32 1.36 -0.69
C THR A 78 35.83 1.29 -1.00
N GLU A 79 34.97 1.74 -0.08
CA GLU A 79 33.53 1.81 -0.29
C GLU A 79 33.18 2.88 -1.34
N LEU A 80 32.41 2.50 -2.37
CA LEU A 80 31.98 3.38 -3.47
C LEU A 80 30.55 3.91 -3.28
N GLY A 81 29.67 3.12 -2.66
CA GLY A 81 28.29 3.51 -2.34
C GLY A 81 27.42 3.82 -3.58
N TYR A 82 27.44 2.98 -4.61
CA TYR A 82 26.55 3.19 -5.76
C TYR A 82 25.07 3.00 -5.37
N ASP A 83 24.23 3.96 -5.75
CA ASP A 83 22.77 3.86 -5.63
C ASP A 83 22.24 2.85 -6.64
N LEU A 84 21.94 1.62 -6.19
CA LEU A 84 21.23 0.62 -6.99
C LEU A 84 19.72 0.84 -6.84
N GLN A 85 19.03 1.02 -7.96
CA GLN A 85 17.58 1.15 -8.03
C GLN A 85 17.00 -0.05 -8.79
N ALA A 86 15.89 -0.58 -8.29
CA ALA A 86 15.14 -1.67 -8.92
C ALA A 86 13.72 -1.21 -9.25
N GLN A 87 13.26 -1.51 -10.45
CA GLN A 87 11.84 -1.41 -10.81
C GLN A 87 11.30 -2.81 -11.03
N VAL A 88 10.23 -3.16 -10.33
CA VAL A 88 9.65 -4.51 -10.37
C VAL A 88 8.28 -4.45 -11.03
N LEU A 89 8.11 -5.27 -12.06
CA LEU A 89 6.82 -5.50 -12.71
C LEU A 89 6.14 -6.70 -12.05
N VAL A 90 4.99 -6.44 -11.44
CA VAL A 90 4.08 -7.48 -10.93
C VAL A 90 2.85 -7.55 -11.82
N ALA A 91 2.30 -8.76 -12.01
CA ALA A 91 1.07 -8.97 -12.76
C ALA A 91 0.01 -9.60 -11.85
N PRO A 92 -0.75 -8.76 -11.14
CA PRO A 92 -1.82 -9.20 -10.25
C PRO A 92 -3.00 -9.76 -11.06
N GLU A 93 -3.70 -10.73 -10.48
CA GLU A 93 -4.95 -11.26 -11.03
C GLU A 93 -6.07 -10.23 -10.83
N LEU A 94 -6.62 -9.69 -11.94
CA LEU A 94 -7.58 -8.58 -11.89
C LEU A 94 -8.88 -8.92 -11.17
N GLU A 95 -9.32 -10.18 -11.29
CA GLU A 95 -10.58 -10.68 -10.73
C GLU A 95 -10.41 -11.23 -9.30
N LYS A 96 -9.19 -11.26 -8.77
CA LYS A 96 -8.95 -11.79 -7.43
C LYS A 96 -9.54 -10.84 -6.39
N GLY A 97 -10.38 -11.41 -5.53
CA GLY A 97 -10.89 -10.72 -4.35
C GLY A 97 -9.75 -10.34 -3.42
N VAL A 98 -9.84 -9.15 -2.83
CA VAL A 98 -8.98 -8.69 -1.75
C VAL A 98 -9.79 -8.49 -0.50
N GLU A 99 -9.22 -8.89 0.63
CA GLU A 99 -9.80 -8.71 1.94
C GLU A 99 -9.37 -7.37 2.52
N VAL A 100 -10.33 -6.62 3.05
CA VAL A 100 -10.11 -5.34 3.71
C VAL A 100 -10.68 -5.42 5.11
N ASN A 101 -9.84 -5.15 6.11
CA ASN A 101 -10.30 -5.06 7.48
C ASN A 101 -11.12 -3.79 7.67
N VAL A 102 -12.32 -3.92 8.20
CA VAL A 102 -13.26 -2.82 8.37
C VAL A 102 -13.54 -2.64 9.86
N ALA A 103 -13.55 -1.37 10.29
CA ALA A 103 -13.99 -0.99 11.61
C ALA A 103 -14.90 0.24 11.54
N VAL A 104 -15.88 0.33 12.43
CA VAL A 104 -16.77 1.50 12.53
C VAL A 104 -16.92 1.97 13.96
N GLU A 105 -16.63 3.25 14.18
CA GLU A 105 -16.87 3.95 15.43
C GLU A 105 -17.97 4.99 15.18
N ASN A 106 -19.12 4.82 15.81
CA ASN A 106 -20.28 5.66 15.56
C ASN A 106 -20.68 6.43 16.82
N HIS A 107 -20.50 7.75 16.79
CA HIS A 107 -20.91 8.67 17.85
C HIS A 107 -22.17 9.46 17.50
N SER A 108 -22.76 9.19 16.34
CA SER A 108 -23.99 9.84 15.86
C SER A 108 -25.24 9.14 16.39
N ALA A 109 -26.40 9.78 16.17
CA ALA A 109 -27.70 9.17 16.44
C ALA A 109 -28.17 8.22 15.31
N ALA A 110 -27.45 8.18 14.18
CA ALA A 110 -27.78 7.31 13.06
C ALA A 110 -27.34 5.88 13.34
N LYS A 111 -28.13 4.90 12.93
CA LYS A 111 -27.78 3.49 13.07
C LYS A 111 -26.77 3.09 11.99
N SER A 112 -25.57 2.70 12.40
CA SER A 112 -24.62 2.04 11.49
C SER A 112 -25.06 0.58 11.23
N VAL A 113 -24.93 0.14 9.99
CA VAL A 113 -25.21 -1.24 9.56
C VAL A 113 -23.95 -2.01 9.17
N LEU A 114 -22.84 -1.30 8.96
CA LEU A 114 -21.52 -1.87 8.82
C LEU A 114 -21.09 -2.49 10.16
N LYS A 115 -20.39 -3.62 10.09
CA LYS A 115 -19.85 -4.31 11.27
C LYS A 115 -18.36 -4.43 11.14
N ASP A 116 -17.69 -4.39 12.29
CA ASP A 116 -16.27 -4.71 12.38
C ASP A 116 -16.02 -6.13 11.87
N GLY A 117 -14.93 -6.30 11.12
CA GLY A 117 -14.55 -7.58 10.53
C GLY A 117 -13.79 -7.40 9.23
N THR A 118 -14.11 -8.23 8.25
CA THR A 118 -13.45 -8.22 6.94
C THR A 118 -14.52 -8.13 5.85
N ALA A 119 -14.27 -7.30 4.85
CA ALA A 119 -15.09 -7.19 3.65
C ALA A 119 -14.24 -7.52 2.42
N GLU A 120 -14.83 -8.19 1.44
CA GLU A 120 -14.18 -8.58 0.20
C GLU A 120 -14.52 -7.60 -0.91
N PHE A 121 -13.50 -7.19 -1.68
CA PHE A 121 -13.64 -6.28 -2.81
C PHE A 121 -12.86 -6.80 -4.01
N THR A 122 -13.23 -6.34 -5.21
CA THR A 122 -12.37 -6.52 -6.39
C THR A 122 -11.16 -5.60 -6.28
N ALA A 123 -9.96 -6.15 -6.50
CA ALA A 123 -8.68 -5.45 -6.38
C ALA A 123 -8.63 -4.06 -7.04
N PHE A 124 -9.13 -3.92 -8.26
CA PHE A 124 -8.95 -2.74 -9.11
C PHE A 124 -10.21 -1.87 -9.27
N ASN A 125 -11.16 -2.00 -8.35
CA ASN A 125 -12.37 -1.18 -8.32
C ASN A 125 -12.39 -0.27 -7.08
N SER A 126 -13.28 0.72 -7.11
CA SER A 126 -13.68 1.45 -5.91
C SER A 126 -14.37 0.51 -4.92
N MET A 127 -14.37 0.91 -3.65
CA MET A 127 -14.95 0.13 -2.57
C MET A 127 -16.18 0.85 -2.01
N THR A 128 -17.34 0.19 -2.00
CA THR A 128 -18.59 0.72 -1.46
C THR A 128 -18.98 -0.04 -0.20
N PHE A 129 -19.23 0.71 0.88
CA PHE A 129 -19.53 0.20 2.21
C PHE A 129 -20.96 0.59 2.59
N PRO A 130 -21.80 -0.36 3.04
CA PRO A 130 -23.11 -0.04 3.62
C PRO A 130 -22.91 0.52 5.02
N LEU A 131 -22.65 1.82 5.16
CA LEU A 131 -22.19 2.42 6.41
C LEU A 131 -23.33 2.69 7.40
N VAL A 132 -24.41 3.33 6.93
CA VAL A 132 -25.57 3.76 7.72
C VAL A 132 -26.85 3.12 7.18
N ALA A 133 -27.83 2.85 8.04
CA ALA A 133 -29.15 2.38 7.61
C ALA A 133 -29.83 3.42 6.71
N GLU A 134 -30.50 2.99 5.64
CA GLU A 134 -31.19 3.86 4.67
C GLU A 134 -32.12 4.90 5.34
N GLU A 135 -32.89 4.47 6.34
CA GLU A 135 -33.82 5.32 7.10
C GLU A 135 -33.14 6.46 7.90
N ASP A 136 -31.85 6.29 8.20
CA ASP A 136 -31.02 7.23 8.93
C ASP A 136 -30.00 7.94 8.03
N ALA A 137 -29.91 7.58 6.74
CA ALA A 137 -28.87 8.05 5.83
C ALA A 137 -28.79 9.58 5.75
N GLY A 138 -29.95 10.25 5.70
CA GLY A 138 -30.03 11.72 5.64
C GLY A 138 -29.72 12.44 6.96
N LYS A 139 -29.40 11.73 8.04
CA LYS A 139 -29.02 12.32 9.34
C LYS A 139 -27.51 12.58 9.46
N VAL A 140 -26.73 12.01 8.56
CA VAL A 140 -25.27 12.11 8.48
C VAL A 140 -24.91 12.79 7.16
N ASN A 141 -23.92 13.67 7.16
CA ASN A 141 -23.33 14.23 5.94
C ASN A 141 -21.92 13.67 5.71
N PHE A 142 -21.38 13.85 4.52
CA PHE A 142 -20.01 13.45 4.20
C PHE A 142 -18.99 14.02 5.20
N GLU A 143 -19.09 15.31 5.56
CA GLU A 143 -18.21 16.00 6.50
C GLU A 143 -18.25 15.44 7.94
N ASP A 144 -19.32 14.72 8.29
CA ASP A 144 -19.46 14.07 9.59
C ASP A 144 -18.67 12.76 9.68
N ILE A 145 -18.10 12.27 8.56
CA ILE A 145 -17.46 10.96 8.47
C ILE A 145 -15.95 11.14 8.26
N GLU A 146 -15.17 10.72 9.23
CA GLU A 146 -13.71 10.55 9.07
C GLU A 146 -13.40 9.12 8.63
N VAL A 147 -12.45 8.99 7.71
CA VAL A 147 -11.98 7.70 7.22
C VAL A 147 -10.48 7.58 7.51
N TYR A 148 -10.06 6.46 8.06
CA TYR A 148 -8.66 6.14 8.30
C TYR A 148 -8.32 4.92 7.44
N LEU A 149 -7.29 5.05 6.61
CA LEU A 149 -6.87 4.00 5.67
C LEU A 149 -5.57 3.36 6.17
N ASN A 150 -5.43 2.05 5.98
CA ASN A 150 -4.19 1.31 6.19
C ASN A 150 -3.57 1.57 7.58
N ASP A 151 -4.41 1.50 8.61
CA ASP A 151 -4.07 1.70 10.02
C ASP A 151 -3.41 3.05 10.33
N SER A 152 -3.63 4.05 9.46
CA SER A 152 -3.16 5.42 9.67
C SER A 152 -3.70 5.99 10.98
N ALA A 153 -2.83 6.68 11.73
CA ALA A 153 -3.21 7.42 12.92
C ALA A 153 -3.93 8.75 12.61
N LEU A 154 -3.86 9.22 11.36
CA LEU A 154 -4.50 10.44 10.88
C LEU A 154 -5.61 10.09 9.89
N PRO A 155 -6.72 10.84 9.88
CA PRO A 155 -7.75 10.67 8.86
C PRO A 155 -7.17 10.95 7.47
N ALA A 156 -7.70 10.24 6.48
CA ALA A 156 -7.40 10.49 5.08
C ALA A 156 -7.97 11.84 4.66
N ASP A 157 -7.18 12.59 3.89
CA ASP A 157 -7.60 13.85 3.27
C ASP A 157 -8.45 13.52 2.04
N LEU A 158 -9.78 13.48 2.22
CA LEU A 158 -10.74 13.04 1.21
C LEU A 158 -11.71 14.16 0.88
N GLU A 159 -11.83 14.46 -0.40
CA GLU A 159 -12.84 15.38 -0.94
C GLU A 159 -14.03 14.62 -1.52
N GLU A 160 -15.24 15.13 -1.25
CA GLU A 160 -16.48 14.54 -1.76
C GLU A 160 -16.55 14.68 -3.28
N GLY A 161 -16.75 13.56 -3.98
CA GLY A 161 -16.81 13.48 -5.44
C GLY A 161 -15.45 13.22 -6.11
N GLU A 162 -14.33 13.37 -5.39
CA GLU A 162 -12.99 13.04 -5.91
C GLU A 162 -12.43 11.78 -5.25
N GLY A 163 -12.16 11.84 -3.94
CA GLY A 163 -11.57 10.75 -3.17
C GLY A 163 -12.60 9.81 -2.56
N ALA A 164 -13.80 10.31 -2.27
CA ALA A 164 -14.87 9.53 -1.68
C ALA A 164 -16.25 10.16 -1.93
N SER A 165 -17.33 9.44 -1.63
CA SER A 165 -18.68 10.00 -1.64
C SER A 165 -19.56 9.30 -0.61
N TYR A 166 -20.52 10.04 -0.05
CA TYR A 166 -21.54 9.49 0.83
C TYR A 166 -22.92 9.70 0.23
N ASN A 167 -23.68 8.61 0.07
CA ASN A 167 -25.04 8.69 -0.43
C ASN A 167 -26.01 8.90 0.72
N GLY A 168 -26.40 10.15 0.97
CA GLY A 168 -27.38 10.52 2.00
C GLY A 168 -28.81 9.96 1.79
N LYS A 169 -29.07 9.20 0.72
CA LYS A 169 -30.32 8.45 0.53
C LYS A 169 -30.18 6.99 0.92
N THR A 170 -29.08 6.32 0.56
CA THR A 170 -28.88 4.88 0.79
C THR A 170 -28.07 4.56 2.04
N GLY A 171 -27.28 5.52 2.54
CA GLY A 171 -26.36 5.34 3.66
C GLY A 171 -25.04 4.66 3.27
N GLU A 172 -24.79 4.52 1.96
CA GLU A 172 -23.56 3.94 1.42
C GLU A 172 -22.44 4.97 1.38
N TYR A 173 -21.23 4.54 1.75
CA TYR A 173 -20.01 5.32 1.60
C TYR A 173 -19.12 4.65 0.55
N THR A 174 -18.71 5.39 -0.48
CA THR A 174 -17.83 4.86 -1.54
C THR A 174 -16.47 5.54 -1.46
N LEU A 175 -15.41 4.73 -1.35
CA LEU A 175 -14.02 5.17 -1.44
C LEU A 175 -13.52 4.97 -2.87
N ASN A 176 -12.97 6.04 -3.46
CA ASN A 176 -12.31 6.00 -4.76
C ASN A 176 -10.82 5.63 -4.61
N CYS A 177 -10.56 4.57 -3.88
CA CYS A 177 -9.25 3.93 -3.79
C CYS A 177 -9.36 2.46 -4.14
N LEU A 178 -8.25 1.89 -4.60
CA LEU A 178 -8.19 0.49 -5.01
C LEU A 178 -8.10 -0.41 -3.78
N GLY A 179 -8.88 -1.49 -3.76
CA GLY A 179 -8.70 -2.56 -2.76
C GLY A 179 -7.29 -3.17 -2.83
N ALA A 180 -6.65 -3.15 -4.00
CA ALA A 180 -5.28 -3.60 -4.20
C ALA A 180 -4.27 -2.84 -3.32
N THR A 181 -4.54 -1.61 -2.91
CA THR A 181 -3.64 -0.81 -2.07
C THR A 181 -4.21 -0.50 -0.70
N THR A 182 -5.37 -1.08 -0.36
CA THR A 182 -6.08 -0.81 0.89
C THR A 182 -6.30 -2.11 1.64
N TYR A 183 -5.69 -2.27 2.81
CA TYR A 183 -5.82 -3.47 3.66
C TYR A 183 -6.65 -3.23 4.92
N SER A 184 -6.87 -1.95 5.30
CA SER A 184 -7.81 -1.59 6.36
C SER A 184 -8.50 -0.26 6.12
N VAL A 185 -9.74 -0.16 6.57
CA VAL A 185 -10.58 1.04 6.55
C VAL A 185 -11.30 1.16 7.89
N LYS A 186 -11.08 2.24 8.61
CA LYS A 186 -11.87 2.61 9.79
C LYS A 186 -12.72 3.84 9.47
N PHE A 187 -14.03 3.73 9.71
CA PHE A 187 -14.95 4.86 9.69
C PHE A 187 -15.16 5.39 11.09
N VAL A 188 -15.13 6.71 11.27
CA VAL A 188 -15.55 7.40 12.48
C VAL A 188 -16.67 8.37 12.11
N ILE A 189 -17.89 8.08 12.55
CA ILE A 189 -19.06 8.94 12.33
C ILE A 189 -19.19 9.87 13.53
N LYS A 190 -18.97 11.16 13.31
CA LYS A 190 -19.05 12.20 14.34
C LYS A 190 -20.48 12.36 14.84
N GLY A 191 -20.62 12.53 16.14
CA GLY A 191 -21.85 13.03 16.73
C GLY A 191 -21.97 14.53 16.49
N LYS A 192 -23.18 15.04 16.26
CA LYS A 192 -23.40 16.48 16.33
C LYS A 192 -23.17 16.92 17.77
N THR A 193 -22.11 17.69 18.02
CA THR A 193 -21.99 18.44 19.27
C THR A 193 -23.16 19.42 19.30
N LEU A 194 -24.10 19.22 20.24
CA LEU A 194 -25.05 20.27 20.57
C LEU A 194 -24.22 21.44 21.10
N SER A 195 -23.97 22.47 20.27
CA SER A 195 -23.51 23.75 20.79
C SER A 195 -24.55 24.24 21.80
N GLN A 196 -24.15 24.29 23.06
CA GLN A 196 -24.90 24.92 24.16
C GLN A 196 -25.00 26.43 23.94
#